data_AF-A0AAF0DI38-F1
#
_entry.id   AF-A0AAF0DI38-F1
#
_cell.length_a   1.000
_cell.length_b   1.000
_cell.length_c   1.000
_cell.angle_alpha   90.00
_cell.angle_beta   90.00
_cell.angle_gamma   90.00
#
_symmetry.space_group_name_H-M   'P 1'
#
loop_
_entity.id
_entity.type
_entity.pdbx_description
1 polymer ?
#
loop_
_entity_poly.entity_id
_entity_poly.type
_entity_poly.pdbx_seq_one_letter_code
_entity_poly.pdbx_strand_id
1 'polypeptide(L)'
;MLPHAQPKPKEHPVGVEHPRHIIFPFDIHRDPSEFNAENRKSIYRIFPEIEVLAFDKHFLLLCMRTLPPKPWPRTIAGVPAYFTTDQADEGPIAPIKRFGSSRIRLHGDLDCRHDPAQRRQVFELIRRYFSEVSIEITEIQYWRNFVVVVLENDETDLTAVPRAVASCPCYYLFESEMGRPKDFPSLHIKKSGVDSIYDDSEYTVLRPGVMLSSGKDELKGHEVLTTAGVFVKDKDGNEYMTVTSHSFPHGSRVFHPHTGGREIGEIVMELPSTDVALVKLHDGERFTNKLFESSHMLKPPPSLKVFIHTSEITPGDLVFMDTPFTGYEEGTANVAAATRVRRIPTDDSHEPAMEWMDTRWDYMGQGSVRTFVDGACGSVIWNEEGNVVGFFRYGPVSGHFVDWCQSVSADHLIDWGLTVI
;
A
#
# COMPACT_ATOMS: atom_id res chain seq x y z
N MET A 1 -40.36 -29.19 -43.48
CA MET A 1 -39.07 -28.46 -43.52
C MET A 1 -39.35 -27.00 -43.78
N LEU A 2 -39.16 -26.16 -42.77
CA LEU A 2 -39.06 -24.71 -42.84
C LEU A 2 -37.77 -24.37 -42.06
N PRO A 3 -36.83 -23.59 -42.61
CA PRO A 3 -35.62 -23.26 -41.89
C PRO A 3 -35.91 -22.14 -40.88
N HIS A 4 -35.67 -22.41 -39.60
CA HIS A 4 -35.63 -21.37 -38.57
C HIS A 4 -34.46 -20.43 -38.85
N ALA A 5 -34.78 -19.17 -39.17
CA ALA A 5 -33.81 -18.09 -39.23
C ALA A 5 -33.21 -17.87 -37.84
N GLN A 6 -31.88 -17.98 -37.73
CA GLN A 6 -31.18 -17.57 -36.52
C GLN A 6 -31.30 -16.05 -36.33
N PRO A 7 -31.58 -15.56 -35.11
CA PRO A 7 -31.52 -14.14 -34.83
C PRO A 7 -30.07 -13.67 -35.01
N LYS A 8 -29.88 -12.62 -35.83
CA LYS A 8 -28.60 -11.95 -35.98
C LYS A 8 -28.07 -11.52 -34.60
N PRO A 9 -26.77 -11.69 -34.32
CA PRO A 9 -26.17 -11.12 -33.12
C PRO A 9 -26.43 -9.61 -33.12
N LYS A 10 -26.94 -9.08 -32.00
CA LYS A 10 -26.95 -7.64 -31.79
C LYS A 10 -25.51 -7.19 -31.71
N GLU A 11 -25.08 -6.38 -32.67
CA GLU A 11 -23.82 -5.64 -32.59
C GLU A 11 -23.92 -4.69 -31.39
N HIS A 12 -23.23 -5.03 -30.30
CA HIS A 12 -22.91 -4.05 -29.27
C HIS A 12 -21.84 -3.11 -29.84
N PRO A 13 -21.94 -1.79 -29.64
CA PRO A 13 -20.89 -0.88 -30.05
C PRO A 13 -19.59 -1.30 -29.37
N VAL A 14 -18.56 -1.54 -30.17
CA VAL A 14 -17.20 -1.82 -29.72
C VAL A 14 -16.78 -0.66 -28.82
N GLY A 15 -16.78 -0.91 -27.51
CA GLY A 15 -16.27 0.04 -26.53
C GLY A 15 -14.80 0.30 -26.84
N VAL A 16 -14.42 1.58 -26.95
CA VAL A 16 -13.01 1.95 -27.00
C VAL A 16 -12.44 1.57 -25.63
N GLU A 17 -11.77 0.43 -25.53
CA GLU A 17 -10.97 0.13 -24.36
C GLU A 17 -9.93 1.23 -24.20
N HIS A 18 -9.98 1.94 -23.07
CA HIS A 18 -8.97 2.92 -22.78
C HIS A 18 -7.69 2.21 -22.33
N PRO A 19 -6.51 2.67 -22.78
CA PRO A 19 -5.26 2.12 -22.28
C PRO A 19 -5.16 2.34 -20.77
N ARG A 20 -4.48 1.43 -20.06
CA ARG A 20 -4.24 1.55 -18.61
C ARG A 20 -3.60 2.89 -18.22
N HIS A 21 -2.77 3.45 -19.11
CA HIS A 21 -2.15 4.75 -18.95
C HIS A 21 -2.42 5.59 -20.20
N ILE A 22 -3.02 6.76 -20.02
CA ILE A 22 -3.20 7.74 -21.09
C ILE A 22 -2.03 8.72 -21.03
N ILE A 23 -1.12 8.57 -21.99
CA ILE A 23 0.11 9.37 -22.08
C ILE A 23 -0.13 10.59 -22.96
N PHE A 24 0.30 11.76 -22.49
CA PHE A 24 0.29 13.01 -23.24
C PHE A 24 1.73 13.51 -23.48
N PRO A 25 1.94 14.50 -24.37
CA PRO A 25 3.23 15.19 -24.52
C PRO A 25 3.65 16.01 -23.29
N PHE A 26 2.78 16.12 -22.28
CA PHE A 26 3.01 16.76 -21.00
C PHE A 26 2.74 15.76 -19.86
N ASP A 27 3.36 16.00 -18.71
CA ASP A 27 3.27 15.15 -17.53
C ASP A 27 2.98 16.03 -16.30
N ILE A 28 1.76 15.92 -15.79
CA ILE A 28 1.25 16.71 -14.67
C ILE A 28 1.95 16.32 -13.36
N HIS A 29 2.40 15.08 -13.24
CA HIS A 29 3.15 14.63 -12.07
C HIS A 29 4.51 15.33 -12.05
N ARG A 30 5.21 15.37 -13.18
CA ARG A 30 6.55 15.99 -13.26
C ARG A 30 6.49 17.50 -13.15
N ASP A 31 5.49 18.11 -13.76
CA ASP A 31 5.24 19.54 -13.68
C ASP A 31 3.74 19.81 -13.43
N PRO A 32 3.35 20.07 -12.17
CA PRO A 32 1.97 20.42 -11.82
C PRO A 32 1.42 21.64 -12.58
N SER A 33 2.27 22.53 -13.10
CA SER A 33 1.84 23.69 -13.88
C SER A 33 1.32 23.31 -15.27
N GLU A 34 1.62 22.10 -15.74
CA GLU A 34 1.04 21.53 -16.97
C GLU A 34 -0.45 21.24 -16.84
N PHE A 35 -1.02 21.25 -15.62
CA PHE A 35 -2.48 21.28 -15.43
C PHE A 35 -3.08 22.67 -15.72
N ASN A 36 -2.86 23.16 -16.94
CA ASN A 36 -3.32 24.47 -17.42
C ASN A 36 -4.54 24.37 -18.36
N ALA A 37 -5.09 25.53 -18.73
CA ALA A 37 -6.31 25.59 -19.54
C ALA A 37 -6.17 25.00 -20.96
N GLU A 38 -4.96 24.96 -21.53
CA GLU A 38 -4.72 24.38 -22.85
C GLU A 38 -4.69 22.85 -22.78
N ASN A 39 -3.85 22.31 -21.89
CA ASN A 39 -3.70 20.86 -21.71
C ASN A 39 -4.98 20.19 -21.22
N ARG A 40 -5.77 20.87 -20.37
CA ARG A 40 -7.09 20.38 -19.95
C ARG A 40 -8.03 20.14 -21.15
N LYS A 41 -7.95 20.93 -22.22
CA LYS A 41 -8.77 20.69 -23.44
C LYS A 41 -8.45 19.34 -24.07
N SER A 42 -7.20 18.89 -24.01
CA SER A 42 -6.80 17.59 -24.53
C SER A 42 -7.44 16.44 -23.73
N ILE A 43 -7.55 16.59 -22.41
CA ILE A 43 -8.26 15.62 -21.56
C ILE A 43 -9.77 15.62 -21.86
N TYR A 44 -10.40 16.80 -21.99
CA TYR A 44 -11.81 16.92 -22.38
C TYR A 44 -12.13 16.31 -23.75
N ARG A 45 -11.17 16.27 -24.69
CA ARG A 45 -11.37 15.61 -25.99
C ARG A 45 -11.47 14.09 -25.88
N ILE A 46 -10.78 13.48 -24.93
CA ILE A 46 -10.83 12.03 -24.70
C ILE A 46 -12.09 11.68 -23.90
N PHE A 47 -12.43 12.50 -22.91
CA PHE A 47 -13.57 12.31 -22.02
C PHE A 47 -14.55 13.50 -22.15
N PRO A 48 -15.38 13.54 -23.20
CA PRO A 48 -16.26 14.68 -23.47
C PRO A 48 -17.40 14.83 -22.45
N GLU A 49 -17.68 13.78 -21.65
CA GLU A 49 -18.72 13.80 -20.62
C GLU A 49 -18.23 14.29 -19.25
N ILE A 50 -16.99 14.77 -19.12
CA ILE A 50 -16.51 15.38 -17.88
C ILE A 50 -17.30 16.66 -17.60
N GLU A 51 -17.92 16.72 -16.42
CA GLU A 51 -18.54 17.92 -15.88
C GLU A 51 -17.56 18.72 -15.01
N VAL A 52 -16.74 18.03 -14.21
CA VAL A 52 -15.69 18.63 -13.38
C VAL A 52 -14.37 17.89 -13.60
N LEU A 53 -13.33 18.65 -13.93
CA LEU A 53 -11.95 18.18 -13.98
C LEU A 53 -11.13 18.95 -12.95
N ALA A 54 -10.66 18.25 -11.92
CA ALA A 54 -9.87 18.84 -10.84
C ALA A 54 -8.57 18.05 -10.60
N PHE A 55 -7.58 18.73 -10.04
CA PHE A 55 -6.28 18.16 -9.69
C PHE A 55 -5.85 18.69 -8.33
N ASP A 56 -5.60 17.81 -7.37
CA ASP A 56 -5.25 18.15 -5.98
C ASP A 56 -3.73 18.07 -5.70
N LYS A 57 -2.92 17.93 -6.76
CA LYS A 57 -1.47 17.65 -6.76
C LYS A 57 -1.07 16.18 -6.64
N HIS A 58 -2.02 15.28 -6.39
CA HIS A 58 -1.76 13.84 -6.28
C HIS A 58 -2.66 13.02 -7.21
N PHE A 59 -3.90 13.45 -7.40
CA PHE A 59 -4.94 12.76 -8.15
C PHE A 59 -5.63 13.70 -9.14
N LEU A 60 -5.93 13.18 -10.32
CA LEU A 60 -6.85 13.77 -11.26
C LEU A 60 -8.26 13.25 -10.97
N LEU A 61 -9.15 14.16 -10.54
CA LEU A 61 -10.56 13.87 -10.30
C LEU A 61 -11.38 14.21 -11.56
N LEU A 62 -12.07 13.20 -12.07
CA LEU A 62 -12.96 13.30 -13.22
C LEU A 62 -14.40 13.03 -12.76
N CYS A 63 -15.14 14.09 -12.47
CA CYS A 63 -16.59 13.98 -12.27
C CYS A 63 -17.27 13.98 -13.63
N MET A 64 -17.92 12.87 -13.98
CA MET A 64 -18.53 12.64 -15.28
C MET A 64 -20.04 12.55 -15.15
N ARG A 65 -20.76 12.94 -16.22
CA ARG A 65 -22.21 12.74 -16.30
C ARG A 65 -22.58 11.25 -16.31
N THR A 66 -21.84 10.48 -17.10
CA THR A 66 -21.93 9.03 -17.17
C THR A 66 -20.53 8.46 -17.12
N LEU A 67 -20.31 7.43 -16.31
CA LEU A 67 -19.03 6.73 -16.31
C LEU A 67 -18.88 5.91 -17.59
N PRO A 68 -17.70 5.93 -18.24
CA PRO A 68 -17.41 5.00 -19.33
C PRO A 68 -17.42 3.55 -18.81
N PRO A 69 -17.62 2.55 -19.68
CA PRO A 69 -17.46 1.16 -19.26
C PRO A 69 -16.03 0.93 -18.76
N LYS A 70 -15.89 0.08 -17.74
CA LYS A 70 -14.57 -0.39 -17.27
C LYS A 70 -13.88 -1.24 -18.35
N PRO A 71 -12.54 -1.31 -18.36
CA PRO A 71 -11.60 -0.74 -17.40
C PRO A 71 -11.37 0.77 -17.58
N TRP A 72 -11.20 1.48 -16.47
CA TRP A 72 -10.80 2.88 -16.49
C TRP A 72 -9.26 2.99 -16.48
N PRO A 73 -8.69 4.06 -17.07
CA PRO A 73 -7.27 4.34 -16.94
C PRO A 73 -6.85 4.46 -15.48
N ARG A 74 -5.71 3.87 -15.12
CA ARG A 74 -5.06 4.07 -13.82
C ARG A 74 -4.41 5.45 -13.73
N THR A 75 -3.76 5.89 -14.81
CA THR A 75 -3.15 7.23 -14.88
C THR A 75 -3.52 7.98 -16.15
N ILE A 76 -3.59 9.31 -16.03
CA ILE A 76 -3.80 10.25 -17.15
C ILE A 76 -2.75 11.35 -17.00
N ALA A 77 -1.93 11.54 -18.04
CA ALA A 77 -0.85 12.53 -18.03
C ALA A 77 0.09 12.42 -16.81
N GLY A 78 0.45 11.18 -16.45
CA GLY A 78 1.41 10.88 -15.38
C GLY A 78 0.82 10.87 -13.96
N VAL A 79 -0.43 11.25 -13.76
CA VAL A 79 -1.08 11.26 -12.43
C VAL A 79 -2.18 10.19 -12.32
N PRO A 80 -2.38 9.58 -11.14
CA PRO A 80 -3.55 8.74 -10.84
C PRO A 80 -4.87 9.40 -11.24
N ALA A 81 -5.76 8.63 -11.85
CA ALA A 81 -7.09 9.10 -12.24
C ALA A 81 -8.17 8.46 -11.37
N TYR A 82 -9.13 9.27 -10.95
CA TYR A 82 -10.31 8.83 -10.22
C TYR A 82 -11.57 9.33 -10.91
N PHE A 83 -12.51 8.41 -11.15
CA PHE A 83 -13.73 8.67 -11.91
C PHE A 83 -14.95 8.57 -11.00
N THR A 84 -15.80 9.58 -11.01
CA THR A 84 -17.04 9.57 -10.23
C THR A 84 -18.18 10.24 -10.97
N THR A 85 -19.42 9.92 -10.59
CA THR A 85 -20.62 10.67 -11.01
C THR A 85 -21.19 11.52 -9.89
N ASP A 86 -20.68 11.36 -8.67
CA ASP A 86 -21.13 12.12 -7.51
C ASP A 86 -20.32 13.40 -7.41
N GLN A 87 -20.99 14.55 -7.50
CA GLN A 87 -20.36 15.86 -7.39
C GLN A 87 -19.88 16.16 -5.96
N ALA A 88 -20.35 15.41 -4.96
CA ALA A 88 -19.91 15.50 -3.58
C ALA A 88 -18.78 14.51 -3.26
N ASP A 89 -18.42 13.62 -4.18
CA ASP A 89 -17.31 12.69 -4.00
C ASP A 89 -15.99 13.41 -4.24
N GLU A 90 -15.24 13.57 -3.15
CA GLU A 90 -13.95 14.22 -3.17
C GLU A 90 -12.84 13.33 -3.73
N GLY A 91 -13.10 12.03 -3.92
CA GLY A 91 -12.13 11.03 -4.39
C GLY A 91 -11.12 10.59 -3.34
N PRO A 92 -10.02 9.93 -3.74
CA PRO A 92 -8.97 9.44 -2.84
C PRO A 92 -8.05 10.58 -2.39
N ILE A 93 -8.61 11.77 -2.14
CA ILE A 93 -7.82 12.93 -1.73
C ILE A 93 -7.27 12.75 -0.32
N ALA A 94 -6.20 13.48 -0.04
CA ALA A 94 -5.68 13.55 1.31
C ALA A 94 -6.78 13.95 2.30
N PRO A 95 -6.81 13.34 3.51
CA PRO A 95 -7.86 13.58 4.48
C PRO A 95 -7.68 14.92 5.24
N ILE A 96 -7.85 16.02 4.51
CA ILE A 96 -7.67 17.40 4.96
C ILE A 96 -8.97 17.91 5.62
N LYS A 97 -9.64 17.08 6.42
CA LYS A 97 -10.98 17.40 6.95
C LYS A 97 -10.96 18.32 8.17
N ARG A 98 -10.00 18.13 9.07
CA ARG A 98 -9.97 18.86 10.35
C ARG A 98 -8.66 19.60 10.52
N PHE A 99 -8.78 20.87 10.84
CA PHE A 99 -7.66 21.73 11.12
C PHE A 99 -7.53 21.94 12.63
N GLY A 100 -6.30 22.04 13.14
CA GLY A 100 -6.07 22.38 14.54
C GLY A 100 -6.63 23.78 14.85
N SER A 101 -7.51 23.87 15.85
CA SER A 101 -8.12 25.14 16.28
C SER A 101 -7.19 25.98 17.15
N SER A 102 -5.99 25.47 17.45
CA SER A 102 -5.00 26.12 18.31
C SER A 102 -4.19 27.20 17.59
N ARG A 103 -3.44 27.98 18.38
CA ARG A 103 -2.37 28.87 17.89
C ARG A 103 -0.99 28.22 17.95
N ILE A 104 -0.92 26.95 18.34
CA ILE A 104 0.33 26.25 18.63
C ILE A 104 1.05 25.98 17.31
N ARG A 105 2.31 26.38 17.23
CA ARG A 105 3.20 26.13 16.09
C ARG A 105 4.52 25.60 16.62
N LEU A 106 4.90 24.41 16.20
CA LEU A 106 6.15 23.78 16.62
C LEU A 106 7.24 24.14 15.62
N HIS A 107 8.37 24.66 16.10
CA HIS A 107 9.56 24.96 15.28
C HIS A 107 9.24 25.77 14.01
N GLY A 108 8.63 26.95 14.18
CA GLY A 108 8.21 27.80 13.05
C GLY A 108 9.35 28.46 12.26
N ASP A 109 10.58 28.36 12.75
CA ASP A 109 11.82 28.77 12.11
C ASP A 109 12.38 27.72 11.12
N LEU A 110 11.90 26.48 11.23
CA LEU A 110 12.23 25.39 10.32
C LEU A 110 11.16 25.28 9.21
N ASP A 111 11.61 25.03 7.98
CA ASP A 111 10.72 24.73 6.85
C ASP A 111 11.08 23.35 6.28
N CYS A 112 10.33 22.34 6.71
CA CYS A 112 10.49 20.98 6.20
C CYS A 112 9.64 20.71 4.96
N ARG A 113 8.82 21.66 4.48
CA ARG A 113 7.92 21.41 3.34
C ARG A 113 8.72 21.06 2.09
N HIS A 114 8.20 20.13 1.30
CA HIS A 114 8.79 19.66 0.05
C HIS A 114 10.15 18.98 0.18
N ASP A 115 10.60 18.69 1.40
CA ASP A 115 11.83 17.93 1.66
C ASP A 115 11.49 16.58 2.33
N PRO A 116 11.48 15.48 1.55
CA PRO A 116 11.25 14.14 2.08
C PRO A 116 12.34 13.64 3.02
N ALA A 117 13.56 14.19 2.97
CA ALA A 117 14.67 13.79 3.84
C ALA A 117 14.44 14.28 5.28
N GLN A 118 13.72 15.39 5.46
CA GLN A 118 13.37 15.93 6.77
C GLN A 118 12.13 15.27 7.42
N ARG A 119 11.49 14.28 6.77
CA ARG A 119 10.26 13.64 7.30
C ARG A 119 10.43 13.09 8.72
N ARG A 120 11.58 12.47 9.01
CA ARG A 120 11.84 11.83 10.31
C ARG A 120 11.91 12.87 11.42
N GLN A 121 12.53 14.02 11.14
CA GLN A 121 12.54 15.15 12.05
C GLN A 121 11.12 15.67 12.32
N VAL A 122 10.28 15.80 11.30
CA VAL A 122 8.86 16.18 11.48
C VAL A 122 8.12 15.17 12.36
N PHE A 123 8.33 13.86 12.14
CA PHE A 123 7.74 12.81 12.97
C PHE A 123 8.19 12.91 14.42
N GLU A 124 9.48 13.08 14.68
CA GLU A 124 10.02 13.23 16.05
C GLU A 124 9.44 14.44 16.78
N LEU A 125 9.34 15.59 16.11
CA LEU A 125 8.75 16.81 16.68
C LEU A 125 7.29 16.61 17.10
N ILE A 126 6.50 15.94 16.25
CA ILE A 126 5.10 15.63 16.53
C ILE A 126 5.00 14.63 17.68
N ARG A 127 5.72 13.49 17.60
CA ARG A 127 5.71 12.45 18.65
C ARG A 127 6.04 13.03 20.01
N ARG A 128 7.11 13.84 20.08
CA ARG A 128 7.53 14.51 21.31
C ARG A 128 6.42 15.39 21.88
N TYR A 129 5.83 16.25 21.06
CA TYR A 129 4.76 17.14 21.53
C TYR A 129 3.56 16.36 22.07
N PHE A 130 3.06 15.38 21.30
CA PHE A 130 1.88 14.60 21.68
C PHE A 130 2.12 13.79 22.96
N SER A 131 3.33 13.27 23.14
CA SER A 131 3.75 12.64 24.39
C SER A 131 3.77 13.63 25.57
N GLU A 132 4.27 14.85 25.37
CA GLU A 132 4.34 15.90 26.42
C GLU A 132 2.95 16.38 26.87
N VAL A 133 1.97 16.45 25.96
CA VAL A 133 0.59 16.87 26.28
C VAL A 133 -0.36 15.70 26.59
N SER A 134 0.16 14.47 26.62
CA SER A 134 -0.60 13.24 26.88
C SER A 134 -1.83 13.07 25.98
N ILE A 135 -1.68 13.39 24.69
CA ILE A 135 -2.68 13.11 23.67
C ILE A 135 -2.19 11.93 22.85
N GLU A 136 -2.95 10.83 22.85
CA GLU A 136 -2.57 9.62 22.14
C GLU A 136 -2.79 9.74 20.63
N ILE A 137 -1.77 9.34 19.87
CA ILE A 137 -1.78 9.31 18.41
C ILE A 137 -1.34 7.95 17.90
N THR A 138 -1.89 7.53 16.76
CA THR A 138 -1.65 6.21 16.19
C THR A 138 -0.84 6.26 14.90
N GLU A 139 -0.81 7.40 14.20
CA GLU A 139 -0.04 7.54 12.96
C GLU A 139 0.23 9.02 12.65
N ILE A 140 1.35 9.27 11.98
CA ILE A 140 1.73 10.57 11.44
C ILE A 140 2.04 10.37 9.97
N GLN A 141 1.34 11.08 9.09
CA GLN A 141 1.50 11.02 7.65
C GLN A 141 2.14 12.30 7.14
N TYR A 142 3.16 12.16 6.30
CA TYR A 142 3.85 13.28 5.67
C TYR A 142 3.48 13.36 4.19
N TRP A 143 2.69 14.37 3.85
CA TRP A 143 2.17 14.60 2.50
C TRP A 143 2.96 15.69 1.76
N ARG A 144 4.27 15.80 2.04
CA ARG A 144 5.22 16.82 1.53
C ARG A 144 4.94 18.27 1.95
N ASN A 145 3.73 18.78 1.79
CA ASN A 145 3.40 20.18 2.09
C ASN A 145 2.53 20.36 3.33
N PHE A 146 2.03 19.27 3.91
CA PHE A 146 1.30 19.22 5.17
C PHE A 146 1.51 17.86 5.84
N VAL A 147 1.04 17.75 7.08
CA VAL A 147 0.99 16.49 7.82
C VAL A 147 -0.43 16.17 8.23
N VAL A 148 -0.76 14.87 8.25
CA VAL A 148 -1.98 14.36 8.88
C VAL A 148 -1.57 13.60 10.12
N VAL A 149 -2.16 13.92 11.26
CA VAL A 149 -1.95 13.20 12.52
C VAL A 149 -3.23 12.44 12.85
N VAL A 150 -3.10 11.14 13.07
CA VAL A 150 -4.22 10.27 13.43
C VAL A 150 -4.31 10.21 14.94
N LEU A 151 -5.39 10.78 15.47
CA LEU A 151 -5.73 10.82 16.89
C LEU A 151 -6.43 9.52 17.27
N GLU A 152 -6.07 8.95 18.42
CA GLU A 152 -6.67 7.68 18.87
C GLU A 152 -8.13 7.84 19.31
N ASN A 153 -8.48 8.98 19.91
CA ASN A 153 -9.80 9.24 20.48
C ASN A 153 -10.56 10.33 19.70
N ASP A 154 -11.77 10.00 19.26
CA ASP A 154 -12.73 10.89 18.57
C ASP A 154 -13.15 12.11 19.41
N GLU A 155 -12.97 12.07 20.72
CA GLU A 155 -13.30 13.15 21.66
C GLU A 155 -12.12 14.11 21.93
N THR A 156 -10.98 13.92 21.28
CA THR A 156 -9.78 14.74 21.49
C THR A 156 -10.05 16.23 21.25
N ASP A 157 -9.64 17.07 22.20
CA ASP A 157 -9.76 18.53 22.09
C ASP A 157 -8.81 19.11 21.03
N LEU A 158 -9.36 19.49 19.88
CA LEU A 158 -8.61 20.07 18.77
C LEU A 158 -8.06 21.48 19.05
N THR A 159 -8.34 22.08 20.20
CA THR A 159 -7.68 23.32 20.65
C THR A 159 -6.32 23.06 21.31
N ALA A 160 -6.03 21.81 21.70
CA ALA A 160 -4.78 21.39 22.32
C ALA A 160 -3.75 20.82 21.33
N VAL A 161 -4.12 20.62 20.06
CA VAL A 161 -3.24 20.03 19.04
C VAL A 161 -2.57 21.11 18.18
N PRO A 162 -1.35 20.90 17.64
CA PRO A 162 -0.63 21.92 16.88
C PRO A 162 -1.34 22.31 15.59
N ARG A 163 -1.25 23.57 15.21
CA ARG A 163 -1.73 24.05 13.91
C ARG A 163 -0.72 23.78 12.79
N ALA A 164 0.57 23.77 13.13
CA ALA A 164 1.65 23.51 12.20
C ALA A 164 2.91 23.01 12.94
N VAL A 165 3.73 22.24 12.24
CA VAL A 165 5.05 21.78 12.70
C VAL A 165 6.06 22.00 11.58
N ALA A 166 7.17 22.69 11.85
CA ALA A 166 8.23 22.95 10.87
C ALA A 166 7.70 23.48 9.53
N SER A 167 6.82 24.48 9.62
CA SER A 167 6.08 25.10 8.50
C SER A 167 5.09 24.20 7.75
N CYS A 168 4.98 22.91 8.07
CA CYS A 168 3.93 22.01 7.57
C CYS A 168 2.62 22.26 8.35
N PRO A 169 1.51 22.64 7.69
CA PRO A 169 0.20 22.67 8.33
C PRO A 169 -0.20 21.27 8.83
N CYS A 170 -0.89 21.21 9.97
CA CYS A 170 -1.37 19.96 10.56
C CYS A 170 -2.86 19.78 10.34
N TYR A 171 -3.22 18.58 9.88
CA TYR A 171 -4.60 18.12 9.78
C TYR A 171 -4.80 16.88 10.64
N TYR A 172 -6.04 16.62 11.01
CA TYR A 172 -6.39 15.59 11.98
C TYR A 172 -7.43 14.61 11.45
N LEU A 173 -7.11 13.34 11.63
CA LEU A 173 -8.02 12.22 11.45
C LEU A 173 -8.22 11.51 12.78
N PHE A 174 -9.35 10.84 12.93
CA PHE A 174 -9.55 9.89 14.01
C PHE A 174 -9.27 8.46 13.56
N GLU A 175 -8.83 7.63 14.50
CA GLU A 175 -8.55 6.22 14.25
C GLU A 175 -9.78 5.48 13.70
N SER A 176 -10.98 5.87 14.13
CA SER A 176 -12.26 5.33 13.65
C SER A 176 -12.48 5.55 12.14
N GLU A 177 -11.81 6.54 11.54
CA GLU A 177 -11.94 6.92 10.13
C GLU A 177 -10.90 6.26 9.21
N MET A 178 -9.85 5.69 9.79
CA MET A 178 -8.76 5.04 9.04
C MET A 178 -9.21 3.73 8.37
N GLY A 179 -10.31 3.13 8.85
CA GLY A 179 -10.80 1.85 8.33
C GLY A 179 -9.80 0.69 8.52
N ARG A 180 -8.91 0.79 9.51
CA ARG A 180 -7.91 -0.25 9.79
C ARG A 180 -8.61 -1.55 10.18
N PRO A 181 -8.08 -2.71 9.75
CA PRO A 181 -8.51 -3.99 10.29
C PRO A 181 -8.36 -4.02 11.82
N LYS A 182 -9.37 -4.55 12.53
CA LYS A 182 -9.30 -4.71 14.00
C LYS A 182 -8.26 -5.74 14.41
N ASP A 183 -8.14 -6.79 13.60
CA ASP A 183 -7.07 -7.78 13.61
C ASP A 183 -6.41 -7.73 12.24
N PHE A 184 -5.08 -7.78 12.15
CA PHE A 184 -4.39 -7.92 10.86
C PHE A 184 -4.77 -9.28 10.28
N PRO A 185 -5.56 -9.33 9.20
CA PRO A 185 -6.15 -10.57 8.76
C PRO A 185 -5.10 -11.34 7.97
N SER A 186 -4.44 -12.29 8.63
CA SER A 186 -3.88 -13.44 7.94
C SER A 186 -5.06 -14.21 7.32
N LEU A 187 -5.05 -14.54 6.02
CA LEU A 187 -6.22 -15.13 5.35
C LEU A 187 -6.68 -16.37 6.11
N HIS A 188 -7.83 -16.24 6.77
CA HIS A 188 -8.61 -17.37 7.22
C HIS A 188 -9.54 -17.71 6.07
N ILE A 189 -9.32 -18.83 5.39
CA ILE A 189 -10.21 -19.24 4.29
C ILE A 189 -11.65 -19.29 4.82
N LYS A 190 -12.48 -18.30 4.45
CA LYS A 190 -13.93 -18.50 4.39
C LYS A 190 -14.13 -19.54 3.30
N LYS A 191 -14.56 -20.74 3.69
CA LYS A 191 -15.01 -21.75 2.72
C LYS A 191 -16.02 -21.09 1.76
N SER A 192 -15.70 -21.21 0.47
CA SER A 192 -16.63 -21.15 -0.65
C SER A 192 -17.23 -19.78 -0.99
N GLY A 193 -16.47 -19.01 -1.78
CA GLY A 193 -17.03 -18.20 -2.86
C GLY A 193 -16.59 -18.79 -4.19
N VAL A 194 -17.53 -19.33 -4.95
CA VAL A 194 -17.35 -19.82 -6.33
C VAL A 194 -16.67 -18.70 -7.13
N ASP A 195 -15.49 -18.96 -7.72
CA ASP A 195 -14.68 -18.08 -8.61
C ASP A 195 -13.35 -17.50 -8.08
N SER A 196 -12.86 -17.87 -6.89
CA SER A 196 -11.48 -17.48 -6.51
C SER A 196 -10.43 -18.46 -7.07
N ILE A 197 -9.80 -18.08 -8.19
CA ILE A 197 -8.65 -18.79 -8.77
C ILE A 197 -7.40 -18.27 -8.07
N TYR A 198 -6.87 -19.03 -7.13
CA TYR A 198 -5.57 -18.75 -6.51
C TYR A 198 -4.47 -19.49 -7.28
N ASP A 199 -3.26 -18.93 -7.33
CA ASP A 199 -2.09 -19.69 -7.75
C ASP A 199 -1.54 -20.50 -6.57
N ASP A 200 -2.01 -21.75 -6.48
CA ASP A 200 -1.53 -22.77 -5.55
C ASP A 200 -0.54 -23.73 -6.22
N SER A 201 0.13 -23.32 -7.30
CA SER A 201 1.11 -24.17 -7.98
C SER A 201 2.27 -24.52 -7.05
N GLU A 202 2.71 -25.78 -7.10
CA GLU A 202 3.85 -26.27 -6.31
C GLU A 202 5.18 -25.93 -7.02
N TYR A 203 5.67 -24.72 -6.82
CA TYR A 203 6.89 -24.21 -7.43
C TYR A 203 8.13 -24.90 -6.87
N THR A 204 8.98 -25.49 -7.71
CA THR A 204 10.25 -26.12 -7.27
C THR A 204 11.37 -25.11 -6.99
N VAL A 205 11.32 -23.94 -7.64
CA VAL A 205 12.16 -22.79 -7.31
C VAL A 205 11.23 -21.69 -6.83
N LEU A 206 11.31 -21.42 -5.53
CA LEU A 206 10.56 -20.38 -4.85
C LEU A 206 10.99 -19.00 -5.34
N ARG A 207 10.08 -18.04 -5.24
CA ARG A 207 10.27 -16.65 -5.65
C ARG A 207 9.29 -15.74 -4.93
N PRO A 208 9.49 -14.41 -4.97
CA PRO A 208 8.53 -13.48 -4.38
C PRO A 208 7.13 -13.68 -4.95
N GLY A 209 6.11 -13.61 -4.10
CA GLY A 209 4.72 -13.76 -4.50
C GLY A 209 4.19 -15.21 -4.56
N VAL A 210 5.00 -16.24 -4.24
CA VAL A 210 4.45 -17.61 -4.12
C VAL A 210 3.58 -17.74 -2.87
N MET A 211 2.57 -18.61 -2.90
CA MET A 211 1.71 -18.90 -1.75
C MET A 211 2.47 -19.64 -0.65
N LEU A 212 2.30 -19.22 0.59
CA LEU A 212 2.85 -19.86 1.78
C LEU A 212 1.76 -20.17 2.79
N SER A 213 2.04 -21.10 3.70
CA SER A 213 1.16 -21.45 4.80
C SER A 213 1.94 -21.60 6.11
N SER A 214 1.33 -21.15 7.21
CA SER A 214 1.85 -21.35 8.57
C SER A 214 1.28 -22.58 9.27
N GLY A 215 0.49 -23.40 8.56
CA GLY A 215 -0.28 -24.46 9.16
C GLY A 215 -1.73 -24.08 9.49
N LYS A 216 -2.38 -24.93 10.30
CA LYS A 216 -3.72 -24.66 10.83
C LYS A 216 -3.61 -23.88 12.13
N ASP A 217 -4.35 -22.78 12.22
CA ASP A 217 -4.60 -22.07 13.46
C ASP A 217 -5.35 -23.01 14.42
N GLU A 218 -4.77 -23.31 15.58
CA GLU A 218 -5.34 -24.24 16.56
C GLU A 218 -6.64 -23.73 17.20
N LEU A 219 -6.80 -22.40 17.29
CA LEU A 219 -7.97 -21.76 17.89
C LEU A 219 -9.14 -21.69 16.90
N LYS A 220 -8.83 -21.42 15.62
CA LYS A 220 -9.84 -21.21 14.57
C LYS A 220 -10.06 -22.44 13.68
N GLY A 221 -9.18 -23.42 13.70
CA GLY A 221 -9.24 -24.66 12.91
C GLY A 221 -9.03 -24.47 11.40
N HIS A 222 -8.67 -23.26 10.97
CA HIS A 222 -8.47 -22.89 9.57
C HIS A 222 -6.98 -22.75 9.27
N GLU A 223 -6.63 -23.10 8.03
CA GLU A 223 -5.30 -22.84 7.52
C GLU A 223 -5.10 -21.33 7.31
N VAL A 224 -3.89 -20.87 7.66
CA VAL A 224 -3.47 -19.49 7.51
C VAL A 224 -2.54 -19.40 6.30
N LEU A 225 -3.00 -18.65 5.28
CA LEU A 225 -2.24 -18.45 4.05
C LEU A 225 -1.63 -17.05 4.01
N THR A 226 -0.44 -16.98 3.44
CA THR A 226 0.32 -15.76 3.22
C THR A 226 1.14 -15.89 1.93
N THR A 227 2.10 -15.01 1.71
CA THR A 227 2.95 -15.03 0.53
C THR A 227 4.42 -14.86 0.89
N ALA A 228 5.29 -15.36 0.02
CA ALA A 228 6.73 -15.16 0.14
C ALA A 228 7.10 -13.72 -0.23
N GLY A 229 7.94 -13.12 0.62
CA GLY A 229 8.56 -11.83 0.35
C GLY A 229 9.80 -11.97 -0.54
N VAL A 230 10.93 -11.44 -0.10
CA VAL A 230 12.18 -11.37 -0.86
C VAL A 230 13.27 -12.23 -0.21
N PHE A 231 14.24 -12.69 -0.99
CA PHE A 231 15.43 -13.37 -0.48
C PHE A 231 16.52 -12.36 -0.16
N VAL A 232 17.02 -12.43 1.07
CA VAL A 232 17.93 -11.46 1.65
C VAL A 232 19.13 -12.15 2.28
N LYS A 233 20.23 -11.42 2.39
CA LYS A 233 21.37 -11.77 3.23
C LYS A 233 21.58 -10.73 4.32
N ASP A 234 22.03 -11.18 5.47
CA ASP A 234 22.55 -10.32 6.52
C ASP A 234 24.02 -9.93 6.29
N LYS A 235 24.57 -9.15 7.21
CA LYS A 235 25.97 -8.71 7.21
C LYS A 235 26.98 -9.85 7.38
N ASP A 236 26.55 -10.97 7.96
CA ASP A 236 27.37 -12.15 8.23
C ASP A 236 27.31 -13.15 7.05
N GLY A 237 26.50 -12.85 6.04
CA GLY A 237 26.32 -13.65 4.82
C GLY A 237 25.29 -14.76 4.97
N ASN A 238 24.50 -14.80 6.05
CA ASN A 238 23.41 -15.76 6.19
C ASN A 238 22.24 -15.33 5.32
N GLU A 239 21.63 -16.30 4.64
CA GLU A 239 20.55 -16.07 3.69
C GLU A 239 19.19 -16.45 4.27
N TYR A 240 18.18 -15.63 3.99
CA TYR A 240 16.82 -15.77 4.52
C TYR A 240 15.78 -15.39 3.48
N MET A 241 14.61 -16.01 3.54
CA MET A 241 13.41 -15.54 2.87
C MET A 241 12.59 -14.67 3.84
N THR A 242 12.09 -13.53 3.42
CA THR A 242 11.19 -12.72 4.27
C THR A 242 9.75 -13.21 4.15
N VAL A 243 9.01 -13.14 5.26
CA VAL A 243 7.55 -13.35 5.33
C VAL A 243 6.94 -12.31 6.27
N THR A 244 5.62 -12.19 6.31
CA THR A 244 4.97 -11.36 7.33
C THR A 244 4.87 -12.11 8.65
N SER A 245 5.17 -11.46 9.78
CA SER A 245 5.22 -12.15 11.09
C SER A 245 3.84 -12.46 11.65
N HIS A 246 2.85 -11.58 11.48
CA HIS A 246 1.49 -11.82 12.02
C HIS A 246 0.78 -13.04 11.41
N SER A 247 1.22 -13.53 10.25
CA SER A 247 0.70 -14.76 9.64
C SER A 247 1.23 -16.03 10.30
N PHE A 248 2.12 -15.95 11.29
CA PHE A 248 2.71 -17.11 11.98
C PHE A 248 2.60 -17.00 13.51
N PRO A 249 1.39 -16.87 14.09
CA PRO A 249 1.21 -16.55 15.51
C PRO A 249 1.61 -17.68 16.48
N HIS A 250 1.65 -18.94 16.02
CA HIS A 250 1.75 -20.12 16.89
C HIS A 250 2.76 -21.18 16.41
N GLY A 251 3.54 -20.90 15.37
CA GLY A 251 4.47 -21.87 14.82
C GLY A 251 5.55 -21.23 13.96
N SER A 252 6.73 -21.84 13.94
CA SER A 252 7.85 -21.40 13.09
C SER A 252 7.83 -22.05 11.70
N ARG A 253 7.08 -23.14 11.51
CA ARG A 253 7.16 -23.95 10.28
C ARG A 253 6.48 -23.24 9.12
N VAL A 254 7.11 -23.29 7.96
CA VAL A 254 6.64 -22.66 6.73
C VAL A 254 6.42 -23.72 5.66
N PHE A 255 5.21 -23.75 5.09
CA PHE A 255 4.82 -24.70 4.06
C PHE A 255 4.54 -23.99 2.73
N HIS A 256 4.73 -24.70 1.63
CA HIS A 256 4.36 -24.25 0.30
C HIS A 256 3.68 -25.38 -0.49
N PRO A 257 2.60 -25.09 -1.24
CA PRO A 257 1.79 -23.86 -1.18
C PRO A 257 0.90 -23.80 0.08
N HIS A 258 0.61 -24.96 0.66
CA HIS A 258 -0.29 -25.15 1.80
C HIS A 258 0.28 -26.22 2.76
N THR A 259 -0.36 -26.45 3.90
CA THR A 259 0.05 -27.35 4.99
C THR A 259 0.16 -28.80 4.53
N GLY A 260 -0.66 -29.21 3.56
CA GLY A 260 -0.56 -30.53 2.92
C GLY A 260 0.54 -30.65 1.85
N GLY A 261 1.26 -29.57 1.59
CA GLY A 261 2.37 -29.49 0.64
C GLY A 261 3.68 -29.81 1.33
N ARG A 262 4.77 -29.20 0.86
CA ARG A 262 6.10 -29.41 1.43
C ARG A 262 6.46 -28.33 2.44
N GLU A 263 7.17 -28.75 3.48
CA GLU A 263 7.75 -27.83 4.46
C GLU A 263 9.09 -27.30 3.92
N ILE A 264 9.15 -25.99 3.70
CA ILE A 264 10.26 -25.36 2.99
C ILE A 264 11.25 -24.68 3.94
N GLY A 265 10.91 -24.49 5.20
CA GLY A 265 11.79 -23.83 6.16
C GLY A 265 11.11 -23.47 7.47
N GLU A 266 11.85 -22.74 8.30
CA GLU A 266 11.44 -22.30 9.62
C GLU A 266 11.74 -20.82 9.86
N ILE A 267 10.84 -20.12 10.53
CA ILE A 267 11.07 -18.77 11.05
C ILE A 267 12.13 -18.85 12.14
N VAL A 268 13.21 -18.10 11.94
CA VAL A 268 14.35 -18.05 12.87
C VAL A 268 14.47 -16.70 13.58
N MET A 269 13.82 -15.67 13.06
CA MET A 269 13.85 -14.32 13.62
C MET A 269 12.61 -13.54 13.20
N GLU A 270 12.02 -12.79 14.12
CA GLU A 270 11.07 -11.72 13.81
C GLU A 270 11.81 -10.39 13.92
N LEU A 271 11.61 -9.52 12.94
CA LEU A 271 12.13 -8.16 12.97
C LEU A 271 11.19 -7.32 13.85
N PRO A 272 11.62 -6.89 15.05
CA PRO A 272 10.74 -6.25 16.03
C PRO A 272 10.00 -5.06 15.43
N SER A 273 8.71 -4.96 15.74
CA SER A 273 7.87 -3.80 15.38
C SER A 273 7.64 -3.60 13.87
N THR A 274 8.13 -4.48 12.99
CA THR A 274 8.06 -4.31 11.53
C THR A 274 7.07 -5.23 10.82
N ASP A 275 6.45 -6.17 11.54
CA ASP A 275 5.54 -7.17 10.94
C ASP A 275 6.20 -8.06 9.86
N VAL A 276 7.54 -8.16 9.89
CA VAL A 276 8.37 -8.97 9.00
C VAL A 276 9.12 -10.02 9.81
N ALA A 277 9.17 -11.25 9.31
CA ALA A 277 9.97 -12.34 9.85
C ALA A 277 10.93 -12.91 8.80
N LEU A 278 12.02 -13.52 9.27
CA LEU A 278 13.05 -14.16 8.48
C LEU A 278 12.91 -15.68 8.59
N VAL A 279 12.81 -16.33 7.44
CA VAL A 279 12.71 -17.78 7.28
C VAL A 279 14.05 -18.31 6.79
N LYS A 280 14.59 -19.28 7.53
CA LYS A 280 15.70 -20.10 7.05
C LYS A 280 15.12 -21.27 6.25
N LEU A 281 15.45 -21.33 4.96
CA LEU A 281 15.01 -22.41 4.09
C LEU A 281 15.74 -23.71 4.43
N HIS A 282 15.05 -24.84 4.23
CA HIS A 282 15.64 -26.17 4.37
C HIS A 282 16.67 -26.46 3.27
N ASP A 283 17.59 -27.38 3.57
CA ASP A 283 18.60 -27.83 2.61
C ASP A 283 17.94 -28.36 1.33
N GLY A 284 18.34 -27.81 0.18
CA GLY A 284 17.86 -28.22 -1.13
C GLY A 284 16.72 -27.37 -1.70
N GLU A 285 16.04 -26.57 -0.87
CA GLU A 285 15.11 -25.55 -1.36
C GLU A 285 15.88 -24.43 -2.06
N ARG A 286 15.30 -23.90 -3.13
CA ARG A 286 15.92 -22.83 -3.94
C ARG A 286 14.98 -21.64 -3.99
N PHE A 287 15.54 -20.46 -3.81
CA PHE A 287 14.83 -19.20 -3.98
C PHE A 287 15.53 -18.31 -5.00
N THR A 288 14.76 -17.60 -5.82
CA THR A 288 15.28 -16.56 -6.71
C THR A 288 14.45 -15.29 -6.58
N ASN A 289 15.10 -14.14 -6.57
CA ASN A 289 14.44 -12.83 -6.58
C ASN A 289 13.89 -12.42 -7.96
N LYS A 290 13.55 -13.39 -8.81
CA LYS A 290 12.89 -13.15 -10.10
C LYS A 290 11.39 -13.17 -9.93
N LEU A 291 10.73 -12.12 -10.42
CA LEU A 291 9.28 -12.00 -10.40
C LEU A 291 8.62 -12.90 -11.46
N PHE A 292 7.30 -13.06 -11.37
CA PHE A 292 6.51 -13.78 -12.38
C PHE A 292 6.42 -13.00 -13.69
N GLU A 293 6.28 -13.71 -14.80
CA GLU A 293 5.93 -13.09 -16.08
C GLU A 293 4.43 -12.79 -16.11
N SER A 294 4.07 -11.58 -16.52
CA SER A 294 2.70 -11.12 -16.67
C SER A 294 2.58 -10.39 -18.00
N SER A 295 1.53 -10.70 -18.76
CA SER A 295 1.22 -10.03 -20.03
C SER A 295 0.91 -8.53 -19.87
N HIS A 296 0.71 -8.09 -18.62
CA HIS A 296 0.44 -6.70 -18.27
C HIS A 296 1.70 -5.88 -18.01
N MET A 297 2.87 -6.51 -17.85
CA MET A 297 4.11 -5.76 -17.67
C MET A 297 4.57 -5.13 -18.98
N LEU A 298 4.95 -3.85 -18.92
CA LEU A 298 5.50 -3.12 -20.06
C LEU A 298 6.95 -3.51 -20.38
N LYS A 299 7.65 -4.14 -19.43
CA LYS A 299 9.05 -4.58 -19.52
C LYS A 299 9.15 -6.03 -18.99
N PRO A 300 10.15 -6.83 -19.39
CA PRO A 300 10.37 -8.15 -18.79
C PRO A 300 10.45 -8.05 -17.26
N PRO A 301 9.98 -9.08 -16.52
CA PRO A 301 9.97 -9.02 -15.06
C PRO A 301 11.35 -8.66 -14.53
N PRO A 302 11.49 -7.57 -13.78
CA PRO A 302 12.76 -7.28 -13.15
C PRO A 302 13.09 -8.40 -12.15
N SER A 303 14.37 -8.70 -12.01
CA SER A 303 14.82 -9.30 -10.75
C SER A 303 14.81 -8.19 -9.70
N LEU A 304 14.33 -8.48 -8.50
CA LEU A 304 14.44 -7.55 -7.39
C LEU A 304 15.91 -7.31 -7.07
N LYS A 305 16.32 -6.05 -6.94
CA LYS A 305 17.74 -5.67 -6.95
C LYS A 305 18.26 -5.27 -5.58
N VAL A 306 17.64 -4.25 -5.00
CA VAL A 306 18.09 -3.60 -3.78
C VAL A 306 16.88 -3.07 -3.01
N PHE A 307 17.04 -2.92 -1.70
CA PHE A 307 16.16 -2.07 -0.91
C PHE A 307 16.53 -0.61 -1.17
N ILE A 308 15.52 0.24 -1.31
CA ILE A 308 15.71 1.70 -1.34
C ILE A 308 14.95 2.35 -0.20
N HIS A 309 15.47 3.49 0.26
CA HIS A 309 14.82 4.23 1.32
C HIS A 309 13.53 4.86 0.83
N THR A 310 12.54 5.04 1.73
CA THR A 310 11.29 5.72 1.36
C THR A 310 11.51 7.18 0.93
N SER A 311 12.64 7.80 1.28
CA SER A 311 13.02 9.15 0.80
C SER A 311 13.43 9.18 -0.67
N GLU A 312 13.80 8.03 -1.23
CA GLU A 312 14.24 7.91 -2.62
C GLU A 312 13.05 7.71 -3.59
N ILE A 313 11.85 7.48 -3.06
CA ILE A 313 10.62 7.31 -3.83
C ILE A 313 9.91 8.66 -3.93
N THR A 314 9.52 9.02 -5.15
CA THR A 314 8.71 10.21 -5.40
C THR A 314 7.23 9.82 -5.36
N PRO A 315 6.38 10.50 -4.58
CA PRO A 315 4.93 10.40 -4.70
C PRO A 315 4.48 10.60 -6.15
N GLY A 316 3.70 9.63 -6.63
CA GLY A 316 3.24 9.46 -7.98
C GLY A 316 4.06 8.45 -8.80
N ASP A 317 5.26 8.05 -8.33
CA ASP A 317 6.03 6.98 -8.96
C ASP A 317 5.22 5.69 -8.99
N LEU A 318 5.36 4.91 -10.06
CA LEU A 318 4.68 3.63 -10.18
C LEU A 318 5.26 2.61 -9.20
N VAL A 319 4.37 1.87 -8.55
CA VAL A 319 4.70 0.73 -7.71
C VAL A 319 3.90 -0.48 -8.13
N PHE A 320 4.46 -1.65 -7.87
CA PHE A 320 3.94 -2.91 -8.35
C PHE A 320 3.96 -3.93 -7.22
N MET A 321 3.04 -4.87 -7.31
CA MET A 321 2.91 -5.98 -6.38
C MET A 321 2.41 -7.20 -7.16
N ASP A 322 2.83 -8.40 -6.81
CA ASP A 322 2.30 -9.64 -7.39
C ASP A 322 2.07 -10.63 -6.26
N THR A 323 0.88 -11.20 -6.22
CA THR A 323 0.41 -12.05 -5.14
C THR A 323 -0.28 -13.27 -5.73
N PRO A 324 -0.26 -14.42 -5.05
CA PRO A 324 -0.91 -15.62 -5.56
C PRO A 324 -2.44 -15.49 -5.57
N PHE A 325 -2.99 -14.42 -4.98
CA PHE A 325 -4.42 -14.21 -4.85
C PHE A 325 -4.99 -13.21 -5.85
N THR A 326 -4.20 -12.21 -6.23
CA THR A 326 -4.60 -11.14 -7.15
C THR A 326 -3.85 -11.17 -8.47
N GLY A 327 -2.73 -11.87 -8.51
CA GLY A 327 -1.71 -11.70 -9.54
C GLY A 327 -1.09 -10.31 -9.49
N TYR A 328 -0.56 -9.89 -10.65
CA TYR A 328 0.09 -8.61 -10.87
C TYR A 328 -0.85 -7.41 -10.70
N GLU A 329 -0.52 -6.57 -9.74
CA GLU A 329 -1.17 -5.31 -9.41
C GLU A 329 -0.21 -4.13 -9.58
N GLU A 330 -0.80 -2.98 -9.90
CA GLU A 330 -0.08 -1.74 -10.18
C GLU A 330 -0.74 -0.57 -9.47
N GLY A 331 0.06 0.27 -8.86
CA GLY A 331 -0.38 1.47 -8.16
C GLY A 331 0.63 2.61 -8.27
N THR A 332 0.43 3.61 -7.43
CA THR A 332 1.30 4.77 -7.32
C THR A 332 1.71 4.99 -5.88
N ALA A 333 3.01 5.14 -5.65
CA ALA A 333 3.56 5.55 -4.38
C ALA A 333 3.00 6.91 -3.99
N ASN A 334 2.72 7.16 -2.71
CA ASN A 334 2.19 8.47 -2.34
C ASN A 334 2.68 8.96 -0.98
N VAL A 335 2.30 8.32 0.12
CA VAL A 335 2.43 8.94 1.45
C VAL A 335 3.40 8.17 2.32
N ALA A 336 4.50 8.81 2.73
CA ALA A 336 5.35 8.29 3.80
C ALA A 336 4.66 8.52 5.15
N ALA A 337 4.63 7.50 6.00
CA ALA A 337 3.96 7.55 7.28
C ALA A 337 4.82 6.92 8.39
N ALA A 338 4.55 7.34 9.61
CA ALA A 338 5.03 6.71 10.84
C ALA A 338 3.81 6.17 11.56
N THR A 339 3.69 4.85 11.65
CA THR A 339 2.55 4.19 12.29
C THR A 339 2.97 3.61 13.63
N ARG A 340 2.16 3.83 14.66
CA ARG A 340 2.32 3.22 15.97
C ARG A 340 2.04 1.72 15.86
N VAL A 341 2.94 0.91 16.41
CA VAL A 341 2.66 -0.52 16.56
C VAL A 341 1.66 -0.68 17.70
N ARG A 342 0.43 -1.11 17.39
CA ARG A 342 -0.56 -1.44 18.41
C ARG A 342 -0.03 -2.64 19.22
N ARG A 343 0.53 -2.38 20.40
CA ARG A 343 0.71 -3.41 21.42
C ARG A 343 -0.61 -3.66 22.15
N ILE A 344 -0.80 -4.89 22.61
CA ILE A 344 -1.76 -5.19 23.67
C ILE A 344 -1.30 -4.36 24.89
N PRO A 345 -2.17 -3.58 25.55
CA PRO A 345 -1.80 -2.86 26.76
C PRO A 345 -1.17 -3.81 27.78
N THR A 346 0.04 -3.50 28.23
CA THR A 346 0.74 -4.25 29.28
C THR A 346 0.66 -3.46 30.57
N ASP A 347 0.37 -4.13 31.69
CA ASP A 347 0.33 -3.48 33.02
C ASP A 347 1.74 -3.17 33.59
N ASP A 348 2.82 -3.43 32.82
CA ASP A 348 4.19 -3.17 33.25
C ASP A 348 4.65 -1.74 32.91
N SER A 349 4.97 -0.98 33.96
CA SER A 349 5.44 0.40 33.90
C SER A 349 6.93 0.57 33.57
N HIS A 350 7.67 -0.54 33.44
CA HIS A 350 9.10 -0.54 33.10
C HIS A 350 9.37 -0.91 31.63
N GLU A 351 8.33 -1.18 30.83
CA GLU A 351 8.49 -1.45 29.41
C GLU A 351 8.89 -0.18 28.62
N PRO A 352 9.74 -0.33 27.58
CA PRO A 352 10.23 0.80 26.80
C PRO A 352 9.09 1.54 26.07
N ALA A 353 9.37 2.82 25.76
CA ALA A 353 8.46 3.75 25.10
C ALA A 353 7.83 3.20 23.80
N MET A 354 6.66 3.73 23.45
CA MET A 354 5.89 3.40 22.24
C MET A 354 6.78 3.11 21.01
N GLU A 355 6.67 1.91 20.45
CA GLU A 355 7.39 1.53 19.23
C GLU A 355 6.66 2.05 17.98
N TRP A 356 7.40 2.78 17.15
CA TRP A 356 6.92 3.36 15.90
C TRP A 356 7.57 2.65 14.73
N MET A 357 6.77 2.38 13.70
CA MET A 357 7.19 1.77 12.46
C MET A 357 7.05 2.76 11.31
N ASP A 358 8.12 2.96 10.54
CA ASP A 358 8.05 3.64 9.23
C ASP A 358 7.23 2.76 8.25
N THR A 359 6.14 3.35 7.75
CA THR A 359 5.17 2.74 6.84
C THR A 359 4.95 3.64 5.63
N ARG A 360 4.26 3.14 4.61
CA ARG A 360 3.83 3.93 3.46
C ARG A 360 2.39 3.60 3.07
N TRP A 361 1.72 4.58 2.46
CA TRP A 361 0.45 4.37 1.77
C TRP A 361 0.63 4.52 0.26
N ASP A 362 0.22 3.49 -0.46
CA ASP A 362 0.28 3.40 -1.91
C ASP A 362 -1.16 3.32 -2.45
N TYR A 363 -1.49 4.13 -3.45
CA TYR A 363 -2.81 4.09 -4.07
C TYR A 363 -2.81 3.09 -5.22
N MET A 364 -3.72 2.12 -5.18
CA MET A 364 -3.65 0.96 -6.05
C MET A 364 -4.78 0.94 -7.07
N GLY A 365 -5.39 2.09 -7.34
CA GLY A 365 -6.40 2.28 -8.38
C GLY A 365 -7.83 2.01 -7.93
N GLN A 366 -8.77 2.68 -8.58
CA GLN A 366 -10.17 2.69 -8.18
C GLN A 366 -10.84 1.30 -8.28
N GLY A 367 -11.36 0.82 -7.16
CA GLY A 367 -11.95 -0.51 -7.01
C GLY A 367 -10.96 -1.63 -6.66
N SER A 368 -9.68 -1.33 -6.44
CA SER A 368 -8.66 -2.30 -5.98
C SER A 368 -8.96 -2.87 -4.59
N VAL A 369 -9.78 -2.20 -3.79
CA VAL A 369 -10.31 -2.78 -2.53
C VAL A 369 -10.98 -4.13 -2.73
N ARG A 370 -11.52 -4.41 -3.92
CA ARG A 370 -12.16 -5.70 -4.25
C ARG A 370 -11.14 -6.78 -4.59
N THR A 371 -9.91 -6.40 -4.95
CA THR A 371 -8.82 -7.33 -5.22
C THR A 371 -7.96 -7.55 -4.00
N PHE A 372 -7.84 -6.59 -3.07
CA PHE A 372 -7.20 -6.84 -1.78
C PHE A 372 -7.96 -7.87 -0.96
N VAL A 373 -7.49 -9.11 -1.05
CA VAL A 373 -7.91 -10.20 -0.20
C VAL A 373 -6.93 -10.35 0.96
N ASP A 374 -7.45 -10.85 2.08
CA ASP A 374 -6.60 -11.26 3.20
C ASP A 374 -5.53 -12.26 2.67
N GLY A 375 -4.34 -12.31 3.28
CA GLY A 375 -3.27 -13.24 2.87
C GLY A 375 -2.25 -12.69 1.87
N ALA A 376 -2.51 -11.56 1.20
CA ALA A 376 -1.48 -10.85 0.44
C ALA A 376 -0.37 -10.24 1.34
N CYS A 377 -0.52 -10.29 2.66
CA CYS A 377 0.45 -9.81 3.65
C CYS A 377 1.84 -10.41 3.41
N GLY A 378 2.87 -9.56 3.45
CA GLY A 378 4.25 -9.95 3.17
C GLY A 378 4.66 -9.89 1.70
N SER A 379 3.71 -9.61 0.78
CA SER A 379 4.04 -9.41 -0.64
C SER A 379 5.02 -8.26 -0.79
N VAL A 380 6.05 -8.47 -1.60
CA VAL A 380 7.00 -7.41 -1.94
C VAL A 380 6.29 -6.36 -2.79
N ILE A 381 6.53 -5.09 -2.47
CA ILE A 381 6.21 -3.96 -3.35
C ILE A 381 7.53 -3.45 -3.95
N TRP A 382 7.55 -3.22 -5.26
CA TRP A 382 8.73 -2.72 -5.98
C TRP A 382 8.39 -1.56 -6.93
N ASN A 383 9.41 -0.81 -7.35
CA ASN A 383 9.29 0.29 -8.32
C ASN A 383 9.64 -0.15 -9.77
N GLU A 384 9.58 0.74 -10.76
CA GLU A 384 9.86 0.40 -12.17
C GLU A 384 11.26 -0.19 -12.42
N GLU A 385 12.25 0.15 -11.59
CA GLU A 385 13.61 -0.35 -11.70
C GLU A 385 13.81 -1.74 -11.07
N GLY A 386 12.79 -2.27 -10.38
CA GLY A 386 12.90 -3.51 -9.59
C GLY A 386 13.55 -3.32 -8.22
N ASN A 387 13.55 -2.08 -7.71
CA ASN A 387 13.99 -1.83 -6.34
C ASN A 387 12.84 -2.14 -5.38
N VAL A 388 13.14 -2.82 -4.28
CA VAL A 388 12.17 -3.15 -3.24
C VAL A 388 11.92 -1.92 -2.39
N VAL A 389 10.65 -1.54 -2.31
CA VAL A 389 10.22 -0.33 -1.61
C VAL A 389 9.52 -0.63 -0.29
N GLY A 390 9.05 -1.86 -0.08
CA GLY A 390 8.38 -2.26 1.14
C GLY A 390 7.62 -3.58 0.99
N PHE A 391 6.82 -3.89 2.01
CA PHE A 391 6.04 -5.12 2.08
C PHE A 391 4.58 -4.80 2.38
N PHE A 392 3.65 -5.35 1.61
CA PHE A 392 2.23 -5.16 1.79
C PHE A 392 1.79 -5.67 3.17
N ARG A 393 1.00 -4.84 3.86
CA ARG A 393 0.47 -5.15 5.19
C ARG A 393 -1.03 -5.34 5.19
N TYR A 394 -1.78 -4.40 4.61
CA TYR A 394 -3.22 -4.51 4.43
C TYR A 394 -3.76 -3.44 3.47
N GLY A 395 -4.97 -3.65 2.95
CA GLY A 395 -5.77 -2.65 2.26
C GLY A 395 -7.07 -2.37 3.02
N PRO A 396 -7.39 -1.12 3.40
CA PRO A 396 -8.66 -0.79 4.06
C PRO A 396 -9.86 -1.09 3.17
N VAL A 397 -10.87 -1.76 3.76
CA VAL A 397 -12.14 -2.06 3.07
C VAL A 397 -13.20 -0.95 3.23
N SER A 398 -12.88 0.08 4.01
CA SER A 398 -13.76 1.21 4.31
C SER A 398 -12.93 2.42 4.76
N GLY A 399 -13.58 3.57 4.92
CA GLY A 399 -12.93 4.79 5.42
C GLY A 399 -12.21 5.57 4.32
N HIS A 400 -11.28 6.43 4.73
CA HIS A 400 -10.59 7.37 3.84
C HIS A 400 -9.64 6.72 2.83
N PHE A 401 -9.12 5.56 3.19
CA PHE A 401 -8.05 4.88 2.47
C PHE A 401 -8.57 3.67 1.68
N VAL A 402 -9.84 3.67 1.28
CA VAL A 402 -10.37 2.68 0.32
C VAL A 402 -9.58 2.78 -0.98
N ASP A 403 -9.22 1.64 -1.56
CA ASP A 403 -8.36 1.50 -2.75
C ASP A 403 -6.87 1.86 -2.52
N TRP A 404 -6.48 2.11 -1.27
CA TRP A 404 -5.09 2.21 -0.87
C TRP A 404 -4.62 0.92 -0.20
N CYS A 405 -3.32 0.73 -0.14
CA CYS A 405 -2.71 -0.23 0.76
C CYS A 405 -1.69 0.45 1.68
N GLN A 406 -1.58 -0.06 2.91
CA GLN A 406 -0.47 0.25 3.80
C GLN A 406 0.61 -0.81 3.62
N SER A 407 1.86 -0.35 3.55
CA SER A 407 3.05 -1.20 3.50
C SER A 407 4.05 -0.82 4.58
N VAL A 408 4.86 -1.79 4.98
CA VAL A 408 6.03 -1.58 5.84
C VAL A 408 7.18 -1.10 4.96
N SER A 409 7.85 -0.03 5.37
CA SER A 409 8.96 0.54 4.61
C SER A 409 10.16 -0.41 4.59
N ALA A 410 10.84 -0.51 3.44
CA ALA A 410 12.11 -1.21 3.33
C ALA A 410 13.22 -0.56 4.21
N ASP A 411 13.01 0.67 4.70
CA ASP A 411 13.90 1.37 5.63
C ASP A 411 14.32 0.48 6.80
N HIS A 412 13.38 -0.28 7.38
CA HIS A 412 13.70 -1.13 8.54
C HIS A 412 14.65 -2.27 8.20
N LEU A 413 14.51 -2.88 7.02
CA LEU A 413 15.40 -3.97 6.61
C LEU A 413 16.80 -3.42 6.30
N ILE A 414 16.88 -2.22 5.72
CA ILE A 414 18.14 -1.51 5.50
C ILE A 414 18.81 -1.21 6.85
N ASP A 415 18.06 -0.67 7.82
CA ASP A 415 18.57 -0.31 9.15
C ASP A 415 19.04 -1.56 9.93
N TRP A 416 18.44 -2.72 9.67
CA TRP A 416 18.88 -4.03 10.18
C TRP A 416 20.11 -4.61 9.45
N GLY A 417 20.57 -3.98 8.37
CA GLY A 417 21.72 -4.43 7.58
C GLY A 417 21.43 -5.59 6.63
N LEU A 418 20.16 -5.80 6.26
CA LEU A 418 19.76 -6.80 5.28
C LEU A 418 19.93 -6.24 3.85
N THR A 419 20.31 -7.12 2.92
CA THR A 419 20.44 -6.78 1.49
C THR A 419 19.80 -7.84 0.62
N VAL A 420 19.21 -7.44 -0.51
CA VAL A 420 18.63 -8.35 -1.51
C VAL A 420 19.74 -9.15 -2.20
N ILE A 421 19.49 -10.45 -2.45
CA ILE A 421 20.45 -11.38 -3.10
C ILE A 421 20.21 -11.52 -4.60
#